data_AF-K1SDN8-F1
#
_entry.id   AF-K1SDN8-F1
#
_cell.length_a   1.000
_cell.length_b   1.000
_cell.length_c   1.000
_cell.angle_alpha   90.00
_cell.angle_beta   90.00
_cell.angle_gamma   90.00
#
_symmetry.space_group_name_H-M   'P 1'
#
loop_
_entity.id
_entity.type
_entity.pdbx_description
1 polymer ?
#
loop_
_entity_poly.entity_id
_entity_poly.type
_entity_poly.pdbx_seq_one_letter_code
_entity_poly.pdbx_strand_id
1 'polypeptide(L)'
;PFEMNRKELISKLYAHLKKCSVNEDMFIRTNEMLSVTERYISELAQYAEGEFVTDEICDVTPLLKMFGLKFVDSYDTLEEKLLEFFLAMTEYAGKTVFICVNLRSCLSLQKAEKLFESVIEHGIPLLCIESSDKGKTRFEKRVVIDDDLCVI
;
A
#
# COMPACT_ATOMS: atom_id res chain seq x y z
N PRO A 1 -3.13 5.92 15.56
CA PRO A 1 -1.87 5.25 15.16
C PRO A 1 -1.80 5.14 13.64
N PHE A 2 -0.61 5.20 13.04
CA PHE A 2 -0.45 4.99 11.60
C PHE A 2 -0.48 3.48 11.27
N GLU A 3 -1.24 3.09 10.25
CA GLU A 3 -1.41 1.69 9.83
C GLU A 3 -0.92 1.48 8.40
N MET A 4 -0.20 0.38 8.16
CA MET A 4 0.30 -0.01 6.84
C MET A 4 -0.83 -0.55 5.96
N ASN A 5 -1.60 -1.51 6.51
CA ASN A 5 -2.61 -2.27 5.79
C ASN A 5 -3.94 -1.52 5.62
N ARG A 6 -3.89 -0.28 5.14
CA ARG A 6 -5.07 0.51 4.80
C ARG A 6 -5.79 -0.11 3.61
N LYS A 7 -7.12 0.00 3.62
CA LYS A 7 -7.99 -0.51 2.54
C LYS A 7 -7.51 -0.06 1.15
N GLU A 8 -7.06 1.18 1.01
CA GLU A 8 -6.54 1.73 -0.25
C GLU A 8 -5.32 0.95 -0.75
N LEU A 9 -4.26 0.85 0.06
CA LEU A 9 -3.02 0.17 -0.33
C LEU A 9 -3.26 -1.33 -0.60
N ILE A 10 -4.06 -2.00 0.23
CA ILE A 10 -4.45 -3.40 0.00
C ILE A 10 -5.21 -3.57 -1.32
N SER A 11 -6.12 -2.64 -1.64
CA SER A 11 -6.86 -2.69 -2.90
C SER A 11 -5.93 -2.50 -4.10
N LYS A 12 -4.90 -1.66 -3.98
CA LYS A 12 -3.87 -1.47 -5.01
C LYS A 12 -3.00 -2.71 -5.19
N LEU A 13 -2.58 -3.35 -4.10
CA LEU A 13 -1.88 -4.64 -4.13
C LEU A 13 -2.70 -5.70 -4.87
N TYR A 14 -3.97 -5.87 -4.52
CA TYR A 14 -4.84 -6.83 -5.19
C TYR A 14 -5.04 -6.53 -6.67
N ALA A 15 -5.20 -5.25 -7.03
CA ALA A 15 -5.30 -4.84 -8.44
C ALA A 15 -4.01 -5.15 -9.21
N HIS A 16 -2.84 -4.98 -8.60
CA HIS A 16 -1.56 -5.36 -9.19
C HIS A 16 -1.47 -6.88 -9.40
N LEU A 17 -1.71 -7.67 -8.36
CA LEU A 17 -1.63 -9.13 -8.45
C LEU A 17 -2.65 -9.75 -9.39
N LYS A 18 -3.85 -9.16 -9.51
CA LYS A 18 -4.84 -9.54 -10.53
C LYS A 18 -4.30 -9.33 -11.95
N LYS A 19 -3.52 -8.27 -12.20
CA LYS A 19 -2.86 -8.09 -13.51
C LYS A 19 -1.76 -9.10 -13.72
N CYS A 20 -0.96 -9.38 -12.68
CA CYS A 20 0.07 -10.42 -12.74
C CYS A 20 -0.51 -11.79 -13.06
N SER A 21 -1.67 -12.14 -12.49
CA SER A 21 -2.27 -13.47 -12.69
C SER A 21 -2.75 -13.72 -14.12
N VAL A 22 -2.90 -12.69 -14.94
CA VAL A 22 -3.33 -12.79 -16.34
C VAL A 22 -2.24 -12.41 -17.34
N ASN A 23 -0.99 -12.30 -16.88
CA ASN A 23 0.15 -12.11 -17.77
C ASN A 23 0.55 -13.42 -18.48
N GLU A 24 1.45 -13.33 -19.45
CA GLU A 24 1.88 -14.47 -20.27
C GLU A 24 2.42 -15.65 -19.45
N ASP A 25 3.09 -15.37 -18.33
CA ASP A 25 3.70 -16.38 -17.47
C ASP A 25 2.68 -17.11 -16.56
N MET A 26 1.65 -16.40 -16.11
CA MET A 26 0.74 -16.88 -15.05
C MET A 26 -0.66 -17.23 -15.55
N PHE A 27 -1.05 -16.79 -16.75
CA PHE A 27 -2.42 -16.95 -17.25
C PHE A 27 -2.88 -18.42 -17.26
N ILE A 28 -2.08 -19.31 -17.84
CA ILE A 28 -2.42 -20.75 -17.93
C ILE A 28 -2.58 -21.34 -16.53
N ARG A 29 -1.56 -21.17 -15.68
CA ARG A 29 -1.54 -21.68 -14.31
C ARG A 29 -2.71 -21.16 -13.48
N THR A 30 -3.05 -19.89 -13.64
CA THR A 30 -4.15 -19.25 -12.91
C THR A 30 -5.48 -19.86 -13.32
N ASN A 31 -5.75 -19.95 -14.63
CA ASN A 31 -7.03 -20.50 -15.12
C ASN A 31 -7.19 -21.99 -14.81
N GLU A 32 -6.11 -22.78 -14.89
CA GLU A 32 -6.14 -24.19 -14.49
C GLU A 32 -6.52 -24.33 -13.01
N MET A 33 -5.91 -23.54 -12.14
CA MET A 33 -6.20 -23.56 -10.71
C MET A 33 -7.65 -23.15 -10.40
N LEU A 34 -8.14 -22.07 -11.03
CA LEU A 34 -9.53 -21.64 -10.89
C LEU A 34 -10.51 -22.74 -11.36
N SER A 35 -10.28 -23.31 -12.55
CA SER A 35 -11.12 -24.38 -13.10
C SER A 35 -11.13 -25.64 -12.23
N VAL A 36 -9.97 -26.03 -11.69
CA VAL A 36 -9.87 -27.17 -10.76
C VAL A 36 -10.65 -26.90 -9.48
N THR A 37 -10.57 -25.67 -8.96
CA THR A 37 -11.28 -25.25 -7.73
C THR A 37 -12.79 -25.30 -7.94
N GLU A 38 -13.30 -24.72 -9.03
CA GLU A 38 -14.73 -24.70 -9.36
C GLU A 38 -15.30 -26.11 -9.53
N ARG A 39 -14.55 -26.98 -10.22
CA ARG A 39 -14.92 -28.39 -10.37
C ARG A 39 -15.00 -29.10 -9.02
N TYR A 40 -14.03 -28.91 -8.15
CA TYR A 40 -14.04 -29.52 -6.82
C TYR A 40 -15.25 -29.07 -5.98
N ILE A 41 -15.60 -27.78 -6.02
CA ILE A 41 -16.79 -27.27 -5.34
C ILE A 41 -18.07 -27.88 -5.93
N SER A 42 -18.14 -28.00 -7.26
CA SER A 42 -19.27 -28.65 -7.94
C SER A 42 -19.42 -30.12 -7.57
N GLU A 43 -18.30 -30.85 -7.41
CA GLU A 43 -18.28 -32.22 -6.92
C GLU A 43 -18.76 -32.31 -5.46
N LEU A 44 -18.30 -31.40 -4.59
CA LEU A 44 -18.74 -31.34 -3.19
C LEU A 44 -20.25 -31.10 -3.06
N ALA A 45 -20.82 -30.24 -3.91
CA ALA A 45 -22.25 -29.94 -3.88
C ALA A 45 -23.14 -31.18 -4.15
N GLN A 46 -22.63 -32.19 -4.86
CA GLN A 46 -23.36 -33.44 -5.14
C GLN A 46 -23.58 -34.30 -3.87
N TYR A 47 -22.87 -34.02 -2.78
CA TYR A 47 -23.01 -34.73 -1.51
C TYR A 47 -24.04 -34.09 -0.57
N ALA A 48 -24.70 -33.00 -0.98
CA ALA A 48 -25.73 -32.32 -0.19
C ALA A 48 -27.11 -32.49 -0.83
N GLU A 49 -28.16 -32.53 -0.01
CA GLU A 49 -29.55 -32.53 -0.49
C GLU A 49 -29.98 -31.10 -0.87
N GLY A 50 -30.44 -30.92 -2.11
CA GLY A 50 -30.96 -29.65 -2.62
C GLY A 50 -30.45 -29.29 -4.01
N GLU A 51 -30.92 -28.16 -4.53
CA GLU A 51 -30.41 -27.54 -5.75
C GLU A 51 -29.47 -26.38 -5.36
N PHE A 52 -28.24 -26.41 -5.88
CA PHE A 52 -27.22 -25.42 -5.57
C PHE A 52 -26.77 -24.69 -6.83
N VAL A 53 -26.44 -23.42 -6.68
CA VAL A 53 -25.84 -22.58 -7.73
C VAL A 53 -24.57 -21.96 -7.15
N THR A 54 -23.52 -21.92 -7.96
CA THR A 54 -22.25 -21.27 -7.63
C THR A 54 -22.00 -20.13 -8.60
N ASP A 55 -21.55 -18.99 -8.08
CA ASP A 55 -21.01 -17.91 -8.91
C ASP A 55 -19.64 -18.32 -9.49
N GLU A 56 -19.36 -17.90 -10.71
CA GLU A 56 -18.07 -18.11 -11.39
C GLU A 56 -16.96 -17.26 -10.73
N ILE A 57 -15.77 -17.82 -10.56
CA ILE A 57 -14.60 -17.10 -10.04
C ILE A 57 -13.84 -16.50 -11.23
N CYS A 58 -14.19 -15.26 -11.60
CA CYS A 58 -13.61 -14.62 -12.79
C CYS A 58 -12.15 -14.17 -12.64
N ASP A 59 -11.63 -14.02 -11.42
CA ASP A 59 -10.26 -13.60 -11.17
C ASP A 59 -9.74 -14.06 -9.80
N VAL A 60 -8.44 -13.87 -9.55
CA VAL A 60 -7.78 -14.33 -8.32
C VAL A 60 -8.11 -13.51 -7.06
N THR A 61 -8.78 -12.37 -7.17
CA THR A 61 -9.01 -11.44 -6.05
C THR A 61 -9.76 -12.08 -4.88
N PRO A 62 -10.82 -12.89 -5.07
CA PRO A 62 -11.48 -13.59 -3.97
C PRO A 62 -10.54 -14.51 -3.20
N LEU A 63 -9.62 -15.20 -3.89
CA LEU A 63 -8.61 -16.05 -3.27
C LEU A 63 -7.61 -15.22 -2.47
N LEU A 64 -7.09 -14.11 -3.03
CA LEU A 64 -6.17 -13.23 -2.31
C LEU A 64 -6.78 -12.71 -0.99
N LYS A 65 -8.07 -12.37 -1.01
CA LYS A 65 -8.84 -11.98 0.18
C LYS A 65 -9.03 -13.13 1.16
N MET A 66 -9.37 -14.33 0.67
CA MET A 66 -9.56 -15.54 1.49
C MET A 66 -8.28 -15.89 2.26
N PHE A 67 -7.12 -15.78 1.61
CA PHE A 67 -5.81 -16.00 2.24
C PHE A 67 -5.35 -14.83 3.13
N GLY A 68 -6.10 -13.72 3.17
CA GLY A 68 -5.77 -12.56 3.99
C GLY A 68 -4.44 -11.90 3.60
N LEU A 69 -4.08 -11.96 2.31
CA LEU A 69 -2.80 -11.43 1.83
C LEU A 69 -2.72 -9.92 2.12
N LYS A 70 -1.66 -9.53 2.82
CA LYS A 70 -1.43 -8.16 3.31
C LYS A 70 0.07 -7.91 3.48
N PHE A 71 0.45 -6.64 3.65
CA PHE A 71 1.83 -6.28 3.97
C PHE A 71 2.16 -6.70 5.40
N VAL A 72 3.41 -7.09 5.60
CA VAL A 72 3.97 -7.22 6.95
C VAL A 72 3.87 -5.85 7.62
N ASP A 73 3.35 -5.82 8.85
CA ASP A 73 3.19 -4.58 9.63
C ASP A 73 3.85 -4.77 11.01
N SER A 74 5.13 -5.12 10.98
CA SER A 74 5.98 -5.31 12.16
C SER A 74 7.23 -4.45 12.01
N TYR A 75 7.07 -3.15 12.27
CA TYR A 75 8.14 -2.16 12.20
C TYR A 75 8.46 -1.64 13.59
N ASP A 76 9.75 -1.50 13.88
CA ASP A 76 10.23 -1.04 15.19
C ASP A 76 9.99 0.46 15.37
N THR A 77 10.01 1.21 14.27
CA THR A 77 9.89 2.67 14.30
C THR A 77 8.86 3.21 13.31
N LEU A 78 8.33 4.41 13.62
CA LEU A 78 7.35 5.08 12.78
C LEU A 78 7.96 5.50 11.43
N GLU A 79 9.21 5.97 11.43
CA GLU A 79 9.91 6.37 10.22
C GLU A 79 10.10 5.20 9.23
N GLU A 80 10.46 4.01 9.71
CA GLU A 80 10.56 2.81 8.86
C GLU A 80 9.19 2.42 8.31
N LYS A 81 8.17 2.42 9.16
CA LYS A 81 6.80 2.12 8.75
C LYS A 81 6.28 3.09 7.68
N LEU A 82 6.62 4.38 7.80
CA LEU A 82 6.23 5.40 6.83
C LEU A 82 6.98 5.22 5.50
N LEU A 83 8.29 4.97 5.54
CA LEU A 83 9.09 4.74 4.34
C LEU A 83 8.54 3.56 3.53
N GLU A 84 8.30 2.44 4.20
CA GLU A 84 7.77 1.22 3.57
C GLU A 84 6.37 1.45 2.99
N PHE A 85 5.55 2.26 3.65
CA PHE A 85 4.25 2.64 3.12
C PHE A 85 4.40 3.51 1.87
N PHE A 86 5.32 4.48 1.87
CA PHE A 86 5.56 5.33 0.72
C PHE A 86 6.07 4.52 -0.48
N LEU A 87 6.98 3.58 -0.24
CA LEU A 87 7.49 2.67 -1.27
C LEU A 87 6.37 1.81 -1.85
N ALA A 88 5.58 1.16 -1.00
CA ALA A 88 4.47 0.33 -1.45
C ALA A 88 3.42 1.15 -2.22
N MET A 89 3.06 2.34 -1.74
CA MET A 89 2.13 3.21 -2.46
C MET A 89 2.70 3.69 -3.80
N THR A 90 3.99 4.01 -3.87
CA THR A 90 4.65 4.39 -5.14
C THR A 90 4.60 3.24 -6.15
N GLU A 91 4.89 2.02 -5.69
CA GLU A 91 4.87 0.80 -6.52
C GLU A 91 3.46 0.49 -7.04
N TYR A 92 2.46 0.43 -6.15
CA TYR A 92 1.14 -0.10 -6.50
C TYR A 92 0.11 0.96 -6.91
N ALA A 93 0.27 2.22 -6.49
CA ALA A 93 -0.64 3.31 -6.85
C ALA A 93 -0.13 4.17 -8.03
N GLY A 94 1.14 4.01 -8.44
CA GLY A 94 1.77 4.76 -9.52
C GLY A 94 2.24 6.14 -9.05
N LYS A 95 2.16 7.16 -9.93
CA LYS A 95 2.61 8.53 -9.60
C LYS A 95 1.80 9.09 -8.43
N THR A 96 2.47 9.27 -7.30
CA THR A 96 1.88 9.75 -6.04
C THR A 96 2.73 10.88 -5.46
N VAL A 97 2.08 11.81 -4.76
CA VAL A 97 2.73 12.79 -3.90
C VAL A 97 2.20 12.55 -2.50
N PHE A 98 3.10 12.38 -1.54
CA PHE A 98 2.73 12.21 -0.14
C PHE A 98 2.64 13.59 0.51
N ILE A 99 1.53 13.85 1.18
CA ILE A 99 1.33 15.07 1.96
C ILE A 99 1.19 14.67 3.42
N CYS A 100 2.14 15.11 4.24
CA CYS A 100 2.15 14.87 5.67
C CYS A 100 1.87 16.16 6.43
N VAL A 101 1.03 16.10 7.45
CA VAL A 101 0.73 17.23 8.32
C VAL A 101 1.35 16.98 9.69
N ASN A 102 2.15 17.93 10.16
CA ASN A 102 2.86 17.89 11.44
C ASN A 102 3.74 16.65 11.65
N LEU A 103 4.36 16.14 10.58
CA LEU A 103 5.20 14.93 10.65
C LEU A 103 6.37 15.11 11.61
N ARG A 104 6.98 16.30 11.62
CA ARG A 104 8.09 16.66 12.50
C ARG A 104 7.69 16.74 13.98
N SER A 105 6.40 16.71 14.29
CA SER A 105 5.91 16.60 15.67
C SER A 105 5.85 15.14 16.15
N CYS A 106 5.91 14.17 15.24
CA CYS A 106 5.89 12.73 15.56
C CYS A 106 7.27 12.09 15.56
N LEU A 107 8.28 12.77 15.02
CA LEU A 107 9.63 12.24 14.82
C LEU A 107 10.66 13.15 15.48
N SER A 108 11.70 12.56 16.07
CA SER A 108 12.88 13.33 16.46
C SER A 108 13.62 13.85 15.21
N LEU A 109 14.44 14.89 15.36
CA LEU A 109 15.24 15.44 14.26
C LEU A 109 16.02 14.35 13.51
N GLN A 110 16.69 13.46 14.25
CA GLN A 110 17.49 12.36 13.70
C GLN A 110 16.64 11.36 12.91
N LYS A 111 15.46 11.00 13.43
CA LYS A 111 14.54 10.06 12.77
C LYS A 111 13.95 10.64 11.49
N ALA A 112 13.57 11.90 11.52
CA ALA A 112 13.06 12.58 10.35
C ALA A 112 14.16 12.87 9.31
N GLU A 113 15.41 13.15 9.71
CA GLU A 113 16.52 13.24 8.76
C GLU A 113 16.74 11.90 8.03
N LYS A 114 16.76 10.78 8.76
CA LYS A 114 16.84 9.44 8.14
C LYS A 114 15.70 9.19 7.16
N LEU A 115 14.47 9.49 7.55
CA LEU A 115 13.31 9.33 6.67
C LEU A 115 13.45 10.18 5.40
N PHE A 116 13.83 11.46 5.54
CA PHE A 116 13.92 12.39 4.41
C PHE A 116 15.06 12.02 3.46
N GLU A 117 16.19 11.58 4.00
CA GLU A 117 17.30 11.03 3.21
C GLU A 117 16.81 9.85 2.36
N SER A 118 16.17 8.85 2.97
CA SER A 118 15.64 7.68 2.23
C SER A 118 14.55 8.06 1.22
N VAL A 119 13.67 9.01 1.55
CA VAL A 119 12.63 9.52 0.63
C VAL A 119 13.27 10.13 -0.62
N ILE A 120 14.34 10.90 -0.46
CA ILE A 120 15.08 11.50 -1.59
C ILE A 120 15.78 10.41 -2.41
N GLU A 121 16.46 9.46 -1.76
CA GLU A 121 17.17 8.36 -2.42
C GLU A 121 16.24 7.52 -3.32
N HIS A 122 15.01 7.29 -2.87
CA HIS A 122 14.00 6.54 -3.62
C HIS A 122 13.18 7.42 -4.58
N GLY A 123 13.48 8.73 -4.69
CA GLY A 123 12.79 9.65 -5.58
C GLY A 123 11.31 9.86 -5.24
N ILE A 124 10.95 9.71 -3.95
CA ILE A 124 9.57 9.81 -3.48
C ILE A 124 9.19 11.30 -3.30
N PRO A 125 8.15 11.80 -3.99
CA PRO A 125 7.68 13.17 -3.78
C PRO A 125 6.96 13.30 -2.44
N LEU A 126 7.52 14.11 -1.52
CA LEU A 126 6.97 14.34 -0.18
C LEU A 126 6.84 15.85 0.10
N LEU A 127 5.66 16.26 0.56
CA LEU A 127 5.37 17.59 1.08
C LEU A 127 5.00 17.49 2.57
N CYS A 128 5.74 18.18 3.43
CA CYS A 128 5.44 18.27 4.85
C CYS A 128 4.88 19.66 5.17
N ILE A 129 3.69 19.71 5.76
CA ILE A 129 3.05 20.92 6.26
C ILE A 129 3.19 20.93 7.77
N GLU A 130 3.97 21.86 8.30
CA GLU A 130 4.28 21.96 9.73
C GLU A 130 3.65 23.23 10.31
N SER A 131 3.06 23.12 11.50
CA SER A 131 2.43 24.24 12.21
C SER A 131 3.42 25.18 12.92
N SER A 132 4.68 24.78 13.02
CA SER A 132 5.73 25.61 13.62
C SER A 132 7.10 25.21 13.06
N ASP A 133 8.09 26.10 13.20
CA ASP A 133 9.47 25.74 12.92
C ASP A 133 9.95 24.67 13.92
N LYS A 134 10.49 23.55 13.42
CA LYS A 134 11.06 22.43 14.18
C LYS A 134 12.57 22.27 13.95
N GLY A 135 13.25 23.34 13.53
CA GLY A 135 14.65 23.33 13.11
C GLY A 135 14.82 22.77 11.70
N LYS A 136 15.87 23.22 10.99
CA LYS A 136 16.11 22.90 9.58
C LYS A 136 16.89 21.59 9.43
N THR A 137 16.46 20.74 8.49
CA THR A 137 17.25 19.58 8.04
C THR A 137 18.04 19.92 6.78
N ARG A 138 19.09 19.14 6.49
CA ARG A 138 19.81 19.25 5.20
C ARG A 138 19.06 18.62 4.02
N PHE A 139 18.01 17.85 4.32
CA PHE A 139 17.24 17.04 3.37
C PHE A 139 15.88 17.67 3.03
N GLU A 140 15.70 18.97 3.29
CA GLU A 140 14.45 19.67 3.00
C GLU A 140 14.70 20.98 2.26
N LYS A 141 13.78 21.29 1.34
CA LYS A 141 13.54 22.66 0.90
C LYS A 141 12.35 23.16 1.71
N ARG A 142 12.54 24.30 2.39
CA ARG A 142 11.53 24.88 3.27
C ARG A 142 10.99 26.15 2.66
N VAL A 143 9.69 26.34 2.84
CA VAL A 143 8.98 27.58 2.60
C VAL A 143 8.28 27.93 3.92
N VAL A 144 8.46 29.15 4.42
CA VAL A 144 7.78 29.63 5.64
C VAL A 144 6.68 30.60 5.22
N ILE A 145 5.49 30.42 5.79
CA ILE A 145 4.37 31.36 5.63
C ILE A 145 4.16 32.02 6.98
N ASP A 146 4.29 33.33 7.03
CA ASP A 146 4.02 34.11 8.24
C ASP A 146 2.53 34.42 8.41
N ASP A 147 2.19 35.09 9.52
CA ASP A 147 0.81 35.45 9.86
C ASP A 147 0.19 36.44 8.86
N ASP A 148 1.02 37.17 8.11
CA ASP A 148 0.61 38.10 7.05
C ASP A 148 0.45 37.40 5.69
N LEU A 149 0.56 36.07 5.64
CA LEU A 149 0.53 35.23 4.44
C LEU A 149 1.69 35.51 3.47
N CYS A 150 2.79 36.11 3.95
CA CYS A 150 3.99 36.31 3.16
C CYS A 150 4.82 35.02 3.12
N VAL A 151 5.45 34.79 1.97
CA VAL A 151 6.30 33.62 1.72
C VAL A 151 7.76 33.99 1.90
N ILE A 152 8.46 33.30 2.80
CA ILE A 152 9.87 33.51 3.17
C ILE A 152 10.70 32.27 2.82
#